data_AF-A0A6N2B8E8-F1
#
_entry.id   AF-A0A6N2B8E8-F1
#
_cell.length_a   1.000
_cell.length_b   1.000
_cell.length_c   1.000
_cell.angle_alpha   90.00
_cell.angle_beta   90.00
_cell.angle_gamma   90.00
#
_symmetry.space_group_name_H-M   'P 1'
#
loop_
_entity.id
_entity.type
_entity.pdbx_description
1 polymer ?
#
loop_
_entity_poly.entity_id
_entity_poly.type
_entity_poly.pdbx_seq_one_letter_code
_entity_poly.pdbx_strand_id
1 'polypeptide(L)'
;MFLSALGNVAFSYAGHNVVLEIQATIPSTPENPSKKAMWKGVFIAYVIVAICYLPVAFIGYWVFGNGVEDNILLTLHKPVWIVAAANIFVVFHVVGSYQVFAMPVFDMIETFAVKTMKYQPSFSLRFLVRMAFVAFTLFVAITFPFFGGLMGFFGGFALAPTTYYLPCIIWLRLKKPKRFGLSWTINWVCIIVGILLTVLSPIGGMWSIIKSVKTYHFYQ
;
A
#
# COMPACT_ATOMS: atom_id res chain seq x y z
N MET A 1 -5.13 -18.73 4.97
CA MET A 1 -3.73 -18.50 4.57
C MET A 1 -3.64 -18.05 3.11
N PHE A 2 -4.05 -18.86 2.11
CA PHE A 2 -3.98 -18.47 0.69
C PHE A 2 -4.73 -17.17 0.32
N LEU A 3 -5.98 -17.02 0.78
CA LEU A 3 -6.77 -15.82 0.44
C LEU A 3 -6.16 -14.52 0.99
N SER A 4 -5.54 -14.57 2.18
CA SER A 4 -4.82 -13.41 2.76
C SER A 4 -3.56 -13.09 1.98
N ALA A 5 -2.87 -14.13 1.45
CA ALA A 5 -1.66 -13.95 0.66
C ALA A 5 -1.93 -13.18 -0.64
N LEU A 6 -3.10 -13.37 -1.27
CA LEU A 6 -3.52 -12.58 -2.44
C LEU A 6 -3.54 -11.08 -2.11
N GLY A 7 -4.03 -10.69 -0.93
CA GLY A 7 -3.99 -9.31 -0.45
C GLY A 7 -2.61 -8.83 -0.10
N ASN A 8 -1.78 -9.66 0.54
CA ASN A 8 -0.39 -9.30 0.84
C ASN A 8 0.38 -8.99 -0.44
N VAL A 9 0.18 -9.78 -1.50
CA VAL A 9 0.74 -9.51 -2.82
C VAL A 9 0.14 -8.24 -3.42
N ALA A 10 -1.17 -8.05 -3.36
CA ALA A 10 -1.79 -6.82 -3.86
C ALA A 10 -1.28 -5.56 -3.13
N PHE A 11 -1.07 -5.66 -1.82
CA PHE A 11 -0.56 -4.62 -0.94
C PHE A 11 0.90 -4.27 -1.24
N SER A 12 1.74 -5.24 -1.63
CA SER A 12 3.15 -4.97 -1.92
C SER A 12 3.35 -4.05 -3.14
N TYR A 13 2.35 -3.91 -4.00
CA TYR A 13 2.35 -3.01 -5.17
C TYR A 13 1.49 -1.74 -4.97
N ALA A 14 1.27 -1.31 -3.73
CA ALA A 14 0.36 -0.23 -3.35
C ALA A 14 0.87 1.22 -3.54
N GLY A 15 1.58 1.53 -4.64
CA GLY A 15 2.17 2.86 -4.86
C GLY A 15 1.24 3.91 -5.50
N HIS A 16 -0.01 3.56 -5.81
CA HIS A 16 -0.85 4.37 -6.70
C HIS A 16 -1.44 5.63 -6.05
N ASN A 17 -1.55 5.66 -4.73
CA ASN A 17 -2.06 6.81 -3.97
C ASN A 17 -1.12 8.02 -3.95
N VAL A 18 0.14 7.85 -4.36
CA VAL A 18 1.13 8.94 -4.47
C VAL A 18 1.47 9.28 -5.92
N VAL A 19 0.83 8.60 -6.89
CA VAL A 19 1.17 8.73 -8.31
C VAL A 19 0.89 10.13 -8.84
N LEU A 20 -0.15 10.80 -8.34
CA LEU A 20 -0.53 12.13 -8.79
C LEU A 20 0.42 13.19 -8.23
N GLU A 21 0.85 13.03 -6.99
CA GLU A 21 1.84 13.86 -6.32
C GLU A 21 3.20 13.75 -7.03
N ILE A 22 3.62 12.54 -7.34
CA ILE A 22 4.84 12.32 -8.15
C ILE A 22 4.67 12.97 -9.53
N GLN A 23 3.53 12.76 -10.20
CA GLN A 23 3.30 13.32 -11.53
C GLN A 23 3.31 14.84 -11.55
N ALA A 24 2.79 15.47 -10.50
CA ALA A 24 2.72 16.92 -10.35
C ALA A 24 4.11 17.57 -10.23
N THR A 25 5.12 16.82 -9.79
CA THR A 25 6.51 17.32 -9.68
C THR A 25 7.33 17.14 -10.97
N ILE A 26 6.83 16.37 -11.94
CA ILE A 26 7.50 16.17 -13.23
C ILE A 26 7.26 17.39 -14.12
N PRO A 27 8.31 18.06 -14.63
CA PRO A 27 8.17 19.16 -15.57
C PRO A 27 7.32 18.75 -16.78
N SER A 28 6.32 19.58 -17.12
CA SER A 28 5.49 19.35 -18.30
C SER A 28 5.10 20.65 -18.99
N THR A 29 4.99 20.58 -20.31
CA THR A 29 4.45 21.66 -21.17
C THR A 29 3.31 21.08 -22.01
N PRO A 30 2.46 21.92 -22.65
CA PRO A 30 1.44 21.43 -23.57
C PRO A 30 2.00 20.51 -24.68
N GLU A 31 3.22 20.78 -25.15
CA GLU A 31 3.92 20.01 -26.17
C GLU A 31 4.57 18.74 -25.60
N ASN A 32 5.02 18.79 -24.34
CA ASN A 32 5.71 17.71 -23.64
C ASN A 32 4.96 17.30 -22.35
N PRO A 33 3.91 16.47 -22.47
CA PRO A 33 3.13 16.05 -21.31
C PRO A 33 3.93 15.10 -20.40
N SER A 34 3.75 15.25 -19.08
CA SER A 34 4.42 14.42 -18.05
C SER A 34 4.12 12.92 -18.17
N LYS A 35 3.05 12.54 -18.87
CA LYS A 35 2.65 11.15 -19.12
C LYS A 35 3.80 10.27 -19.65
N LYS A 36 4.60 10.77 -20.59
CA LYS A 36 5.68 9.96 -21.20
C LYS A 36 6.79 9.65 -20.18
N ALA A 37 7.22 10.66 -19.43
CA ALA A 37 8.24 10.50 -18.39
C ALA A 37 7.72 9.64 -17.24
N MET A 38 6.48 9.89 -16.79
CA MET A 38 5.81 9.09 -15.76
C MET A 38 5.74 7.62 -16.15
N TRP A 39 5.31 7.30 -17.38
CA TRP A 39 5.21 5.90 -17.82
C TRP A 39 6.57 5.17 -17.81
N LYS A 40 7.64 5.84 -18.27
CA LYS A 40 9.00 5.29 -18.19
C LYS A 40 9.44 5.08 -16.73
N GLY A 41 9.19 6.05 -15.86
CA GLY A 41 9.49 5.97 -14.44
C GLY A 41 8.77 4.81 -13.76
N VAL A 42 7.46 4.66 -14.00
CA VAL A 42 6.66 3.56 -13.47
C VAL A 42 7.18 2.21 -13.97
N PHE A 43 7.47 2.07 -15.27
CA PHE A 43 8.00 0.82 -15.80
C PHE A 43 9.30 0.40 -15.11
N ILE A 44 10.26 1.32 -15.01
CA ILE A 44 11.54 1.05 -14.35
C ILE A 44 11.34 0.72 -12.87
N ALA A 45 10.46 1.47 -12.18
CA ALA A 45 10.15 1.23 -10.78
C ALA A 45 9.61 -0.19 -10.54
N TYR A 46 8.67 -0.66 -11.36
CA TYR A 46 8.12 -2.02 -11.23
C TYR A 46 9.16 -3.11 -11.55
N VAL A 47 10.07 -2.88 -12.49
CA VAL A 47 11.20 -3.79 -12.75
C VAL A 47 12.11 -3.89 -11.52
N ILE A 48 12.48 -2.74 -10.92
CA ILE A 48 13.28 -2.71 -9.70
C ILE A 48 12.56 -3.43 -8.55
N VAL A 49 11.27 -3.16 -8.36
CA VAL A 49 10.45 -3.83 -7.34
C VAL A 49 10.47 -5.35 -7.54
N ALA A 50 10.30 -5.83 -8.77
CA ALA A 50 10.34 -7.27 -9.05
C ALA A 50 11.71 -7.89 -8.71
N ILE A 51 12.80 -7.21 -9.07
CA ILE A 51 14.17 -7.66 -8.76
C ILE A 51 14.43 -7.64 -7.24
N CYS A 52 13.82 -6.73 -6.49
CA CYS A 52 13.96 -6.70 -5.03
C CYS A 52 13.08 -7.75 -4.34
N TYR A 53 11.82 -7.89 -4.76
CA TYR A 53 10.83 -8.70 -4.05
C TYR A 53 10.92 -10.19 -4.37
N LEU A 54 11.07 -10.55 -5.65
CA LEU A 54 11.01 -11.96 -6.06
C LEU A 54 12.17 -12.79 -5.49
N PRO A 55 13.44 -12.33 -5.50
CA PRO A 55 14.52 -13.10 -4.90
C PRO A 55 14.33 -13.30 -3.40
N VAL A 56 13.90 -12.25 -2.68
CA VAL A 56 13.64 -12.36 -1.23
C VAL A 56 12.51 -13.35 -0.95
N ALA A 57 11.43 -13.30 -1.72
CA ALA A 57 10.31 -14.23 -1.59
C ALA A 57 10.72 -15.69 -1.90
N PHE A 58 11.42 -15.92 -3.02
CA PHE A 58 11.82 -17.28 -3.42
C PHE A 58 12.89 -17.87 -2.51
N ILE A 59 13.96 -17.12 -2.22
CA ILE A 59 15.04 -17.59 -1.35
C ILE A 59 14.54 -17.73 0.08
N GLY A 60 13.75 -16.76 0.58
CA GLY A 60 13.16 -16.81 1.91
C GLY A 60 12.30 -18.05 2.10
N TYR A 61 11.41 -18.35 1.15
CA TYR A 61 10.59 -19.57 1.22
C TYR A 61 11.43 -20.84 1.04
N TRP A 62 12.46 -20.83 0.18
CA TRP A 62 13.33 -21.98 0.00
C TRP A 62 14.11 -22.35 1.27
N VAL A 63 14.56 -21.34 2.03
CA VAL A 63 15.33 -21.55 3.27
C VAL A 63 14.43 -21.87 4.46
N PHE A 64 13.32 -21.15 4.64
CA PHE A 64 12.50 -21.25 5.86
C PHE A 64 11.22 -22.08 5.70
N GLY A 65 10.82 -22.38 4.46
CA GLY A 65 9.61 -23.13 4.14
C GLY A 65 8.38 -22.55 4.82
N ASN A 66 7.60 -23.42 5.47
CA ASN A 66 6.40 -23.03 6.20
C ASN A 66 6.68 -22.36 7.57
N GLY A 67 7.95 -22.23 7.97
CA GLY A 67 8.36 -21.54 9.20
C GLY A 67 8.60 -20.04 9.03
N VAL A 68 8.37 -19.49 7.84
CA VAL A 68 8.48 -18.04 7.60
C VAL A 68 7.32 -17.30 8.27
N GLU A 69 7.67 -16.26 9.02
CA GLU A 69 6.71 -15.34 9.66
C GLU A 69 6.24 -14.27 8.65
N ASP A 70 5.14 -13.58 8.95
CA ASP A 70 4.61 -12.50 8.12
C ASP A 70 5.65 -11.38 7.88
N ASN A 71 6.53 -11.15 8.87
CA ASN A 71 7.73 -10.34 8.73
C ASN A 71 8.96 -11.25 8.79
N ILE A 72 9.67 -11.37 7.67
CA ILE A 72 10.85 -12.24 7.54
C ILE A 72 11.96 -11.91 8.55
N LEU A 73 12.04 -10.66 9.04
CA LEU A 73 13.01 -10.28 10.07
C LEU A 73 12.75 -10.96 11.42
N LEU A 74 11.52 -11.40 11.69
CA LEU A 74 11.18 -12.19 12.88
C LEU A 74 11.64 -13.64 12.75
N THR A 75 11.78 -14.15 11.52
CA THR A 75 12.31 -15.50 11.26
C THR A 75 13.84 -15.55 11.35
N LEU A 76 14.52 -14.42 11.16
CA LEU A 76 15.98 -14.34 11.17
C LEU A 76 16.53 -14.17 12.59
N HIS A 77 17.33 -15.14 13.06
CA HIS A 77 17.88 -15.12 14.41
C HIS A 77 19.40 -14.92 14.48
N LYS A 78 20.14 -15.26 13.41
CA LYS A 78 21.61 -15.22 13.38
C LYS A 78 22.15 -14.85 11.98
N PRO A 79 23.31 -14.17 11.90
CA PRO A 79 24.03 -13.53 13.00
C PRO A 79 23.32 -12.23 13.46
N VAL A 80 23.35 -11.96 14.77
CA VAL A 80 22.57 -10.88 15.41
C VAL A 80 22.85 -9.50 14.82
N TRP A 81 24.11 -9.20 14.46
CA TRP A 81 24.49 -7.90 13.91
C TRP A 81 23.84 -7.61 12.54
N ILE A 82 23.63 -8.63 11.69
CA ILE A 82 22.95 -8.46 10.40
C ILE A 82 21.47 -8.19 10.63
N VAL A 83 20.85 -8.92 11.55
CA VAL A 83 19.44 -8.73 11.89
C VAL A 83 19.21 -7.34 12.47
N ALA A 84 20.10 -6.87 13.35
CA ALA A 84 20.04 -5.51 13.90
C ALA A 84 20.20 -4.44 12.80
N ALA A 85 21.18 -4.60 11.90
CA ALA A 85 21.39 -3.68 10.79
C ALA A 85 20.16 -3.63 9.85
N ALA A 86 19.57 -4.78 9.53
CA ALA A 86 18.37 -4.86 8.71
C ALA A 86 17.18 -4.13 9.36
N ASN A 87 16.97 -4.33 10.68
CA ASN A 87 15.93 -3.62 11.42
C ASN A 87 16.16 -2.09 11.41
N ILE A 88 17.39 -1.62 11.58
CA ILE A 88 17.73 -0.19 11.50
C ILE A 88 17.40 0.37 10.11
N PHE A 89 17.75 -0.34 9.04
CA PHE A 89 17.40 0.09 7.68
C PHE A 89 15.88 0.14 7.44
N VAL A 90 15.14 -0.83 7.98
CA VAL A 90 13.67 -0.80 7.93
C VAL A 90 13.13 0.43 8.67
N VAL A 91 13.67 0.78 9.84
CA VAL A 91 13.27 2.00 10.57
C VAL A 91 13.49 3.25 9.71
N PHE A 92 14.69 3.44 9.15
CA PHE A 92 14.96 4.58 8.29
C PHE A 92 14.02 4.64 7.07
N HIS A 93 13.81 3.49 6.42
CA HIS A 93 12.92 3.38 5.28
C HIS A 93 11.47 3.73 5.63
N VAL A 94 10.95 3.19 6.75
CA VAL A 94 9.56 3.39 7.17
C VAL A 94 9.33 4.83 7.64
N VAL A 95 10.29 5.45 8.33
CA VAL A 95 10.21 6.87 8.71
C VAL A 95 10.08 7.75 7.47
N GLY A 96 10.92 7.53 6.45
CA GLY A 96 10.84 8.28 5.19
C GLY A 96 9.52 8.02 4.44
N SER A 97 9.13 6.75 4.32
CA SER A 97 7.91 6.36 3.62
C SER A 97 6.65 6.93 4.30
N TYR A 98 6.60 6.95 5.63
CA TYR A 98 5.50 7.53 6.38
C TYR A 98 5.28 9.00 6.01
N GLN A 99 6.35 9.79 5.86
CA GLN A 99 6.20 11.20 5.46
C GLN A 99 5.59 11.33 4.06
N VAL A 100 6.01 10.50 3.11
CA VAL A 100 5.47 10.54 1.73
C VAL A 100 4.00 10.14 1.70
N PHE A 101 3.63 9.05 2.38
CA PHE A 101 2.26 8.53 2.37
C PHE A 101 1.28 9.30 3.27
N ALA A 102 1.75 9.95 4.33
CA ALA A 102 0.90 10.75 5.21
C ALA A 102 0.56 12.12 4.61
N MET A 103 1.37 12.66 3.71
CA MET A 103 1.15 14.00 3.13
C MET A 103 -0.21 14.17 2.43
N PRO A 104 -0.66 13.26 1.54
CA PRO A 104 -2.00 13.35 0.94
C PRO A 104 -3.12 13.28 1.98
N VAL A 105 -2.92 12.52 3.06
CA VAL A 105 -3.90 12.40 4.14
C VAL A 105 -3.98 13.70 4.95
N PHE A 106 -2.83 14.29 5.27
CA PHE A 106 -2.78 15.60 5.91
C PHE A 106 -3.47 16.67 5.06
N ASP A 107 -3.18 16.72 3.76
CA ASP A 107 -3.81 17.67 2.85
C ASP A 107 -5.33 17.49 2.77
N MET A 108 -5.81 16.24 2.76
CA MET A 108 -7.24 15.93 2.78
C MET A 108 -7.92 16.42 4.07
N ILE A 109 -7.36 16.13 5.25
CA ILE A 109 -7.96 16.51 6.53
C ILE A 109 -7.88 18.03 6.74
N GLU A 110 -6.74 18.65 6.43
CA GLU A 110 -6.55 20.11 6.49
C GLU A 110 -7.53 20.82 5.54
N THR A 111 -7.70 20.32 4.31
CA THR A 111 -8.67 20.86 3.34
C THR A 111 -10.09 20.74 3.83
N PHE A 112 -10.47 19.60 4.43
CA PHE A 112 -11.79 19.42 5.02
C PHE A 112 -12.04 20.40 6.19
N ALA A 113 -11.06 20.57 7.07
CA ALA A 113 -11.14 21.49 8.20
C ALA A 113 -11.33 22.94 7.75
N VAL A 114 -10.61 23.38 6.72
CA VAL A 114 -10.70 24.76 6.21
C VAL A 114 -11.96 24.97 5.37
N LYS A 115 -12.23 24.09 4.39
CA LYS A 115 -13.32 24.33 3.41
C LYS A 115 -14.69 23.96 3.95
N THR A 116 -14.80 22.87 4.70
CA THR A 116 -16.08 22.34 5.19
C THR A 116 -16.38 22.86 6.59
N MET A 117 -15.43 22.72 7.52
CA MET A 117 -15.62 23.15 8.92
C MET A 117 -15.39 24.65 9.14
N LYS A 118 -14.95 25.38 8.10
CA LYS A 118 -14.70 26.84 8.10
C LYS A 118 -13.68 27.30 9.15
N TYR A 119 -12.75 26.42 9.55
CA TYR A 119 -11.63 26.84 10.39
C TYR A 119 -10.65 27.73 9.62
N GLN A 120 -10.05 28.68 10.30
CA GLN A 120 -9.03 29.54 9.72
C GLN A 120 -7.73 28.75 9.50
N PRO A 121 -7.12 28.80 8.30
CA PRO A 121 -5.85 28.16 8.06
C PRO A 121 -4.78 28.80 8.95
N SER A 122 -4.24 28.02 9.88
CA SER A 122 -3.25 28.49 10.85
C SER A 122 -2.22 27.40 11.14
N PHE A 123 -1.04 27.81 11.60
CA PHE A 123 0.00 26.88 12.03
C PHE A 123 -0.51 25.93 13.12
N SER A 124 -1.29 26.45 14.08
CA SER A 124 -1.86 25.67 15.17
C SER A 124 -2.84 24.61 14.68
N LEU A 125 -3.72 24.94 13.72
CA LEU A 125 -4.64 23.97 13.12
C LEU A 125 -3.87 22.83 12.45
N ARG A 126 -2.87 23.17 11.63
CA ARG A 126 -2.02 22.21 10.93
C ARG A 126 -1.27 21.32 11.91
N PHE A 127 -0.68 21.89 12.96
CA PHE A 127 0.03 21.14 13.99
C PHE A 127 -0.91 20.18 14.71
N LEU A 128 -2.08 20.64 15.15
CA LEU A 128 -3.07 19.82 15.86
C LEU A 128 -3.57 18.66 15.02
N VAL A 129 -3.96 18.91 13.76
CA VAL A 129 -4.45 17.87 12.84
C VAL A 129 -3.39 16.79 12.62
N ARG A 130 -2.14 17.19 12.38
CA ARG A 130 -1.04 16.25 12.14
C ARG A 130 -0.73 15.42 13.38
N MET A 131 -0.64 16.06 14.55
CA MET A 131 -0.39 15.36 15.81
C MET A 131 -1.53 14.41 16.18
N ALA A 132 -2.78 14.82 15.98
CA ALA A 132 -3.94 13.96 16.20
C ALA A 132 -3.90 12.72 15.28
N PHE A 133 -3.58 12.90 14.01
CA PHE A 133 -3.45 11.77 13.07
C PHE A 133 -2.29 10.83 13.42
N VAL A 134 -1.12 11.38 13.79
CA VAL A 134 0.03 10.58 14.23
C VAL A 134 -0.31 9.82 15.52
N ALA A 135 -0.92 10.47 16.50
CA ALA A 135 -1.35 9.84 17.74
C ALA A 135 -2.39 8.73 17.49
N PHE A 136 -3.34 8.97 16.59
CA PHE A 136 -4.34 7.97 16.18
C PHE A 136 -3.70 6.75 15.51
N THR A 137 -2.81 6.96 14.54
CA THR A 137 -2.13 5.85 13.85
C THR A 137 -1.21 5.06 14.79
N LEU A 138 -0.53 5.74 15.73
CA LEU A 138 0.26 5.10 16.78
C LEU A 138 -0.62 4.24 17.69
N PHE A 139 -1.76 4.78 18.14
CA PHE A 139 -2.72 4.05 18.96
C PHE A 139 -3.20 2.79 18.24
N VAL A 140 -3.60 2.90 16.98
CA VAL A 140 -4.02 1.76 16.15
C VAL A 140 -2.89 0.73 16.01
N ALA A 141 -1.66 1.18 15.77
CA ALA A 141 -0.50 0.30 15.60
C ALA A 141 -0.18 -0.52 16.86
N ILE A 142 -0.29 0.08 18.05
CA ILE A 142 -0.08 -0.61 19.33
C ILE A 142 -1.26 -1.56 19.62
N THR A 143 -2.49 -1.14 19.30
CA THR A 143 -3.70 -1.90 19.60
C THR A 143 -3.85 -3.14 18.70
N PHE A 144 -3.52 -3.04 17.42
CA PHE A 144 -3.75 -4.11 16.45
C PHE A 144 -2.45 -4.54 15.74
N PRO A 145 -1.53 -5.25 16.41
CA PRO A 145 -0.22 -5.62 15.85
C PRO A 145 -0.29 -6.82 14.88
N PHE A 146 -1.37 -6.98 14.10
CA PHE A 146 -1.61 -8.12 13.22
C PHE A 146 -1.15 -7.85 11.79
N PHE A 147 0.16 -7.68 11.61
CA PHE A 147 0.76 -7.18 10.36
C PHE A 147 0.27 -7.90 9.08
N GLY A 148 0.44 -9.22 8.96
CA GLY A 148 0.00 -9.95 7.76
C GLY A 148 -1.50 -10.00 7.57
N GLY A 149 -2.28 -10.06 8.66
CA GLY A 149 -3.74 -10.01 8.60
C GLY A 149 -4.26 -8.66 8.09
N LEU A 150 -3.67 -7.55 8.58
CA LEU A 150 -4.01 -6.19 8.16
C LEU A 150 -3.59 -5.92 6.71
N MET A 151 -2.39 -6.34 6.30
CA MET A 151 -1.95 -6.22 4.90
C MET A 151 -2.87 -6.99 3.97
N GLY A 152 -3.24 -8.23 4.33
CA GLY A 152 -4.14 -9.05 3.54
C GLY A 152 -5.53 -8.41 3.43
N PHE A 153 -6.04 -7.87 4.53
CA PHE A 153 -7.32 -7.20 4.56
C PHE A 153 -7.33 -5.92 3.70
N PHE A 154 -6.45 -4.97 3.98
CA PHE A 154 -6.42 -3.68 3.29
C PHE A 154 -5.94 -3.78 1.84
N GLY A 155 -5.08 -4.77 1.54
CA GLY A 155 -4.67 -5.13 0.18
C GLY A 155 -5.84 -5.43 -0.75
N GLY A 156 -6.86 -6.13 -0.25
CA GLY A 156 -8.11 -6.36 -0.98
C GLY A 156 -9.11 -5.23 -0.84
N PHE A 157 -9.44 -4.84 0.39
CA PHE A 157 -10.56 -3.94 0.65
C PHE A 157 -10.33 -2.52 0.13
N ALA A 158 -9.18 -1.93 0.46
CA ALA A 158 -8.91 -0.52 0.16
C ALA A 158 -8.13 -0.34 -1.15
N LEU A 159 -7.16 -1.21 -1.41
CA LEU A 159 -6.26 -1.06 -2.55
C LEU A 159 -6.82 -1.67 -3.84
N ALA A 160 -7.52 -2.81 -3.78
CA ALA A 160 -8.05 -3.41 -5.00
C ALA A 160 -9.01 -2.49 -5.79
N PRO A 161 -9.93 -1.73 -5.14
CA PRO A 161 -10.73 -0.73 -5.83
C PRO A 161 -9.92 0.37 -6.49
N THR A 162 -9.04 1.02 -5.72
CA THR A 162 -8.33 2.21 -6.15
C THR A 162 -7.23 1.92 -7.18
N THR A 163 -6.69 0.70 -7.18
CA THR A 163 -5.57 0.29 -8.03
C THR A 163 -6.00 -0.57 -9.21
N TYR A 164 -6.84 -1.59 -8.99
CA TYR A 164 -7.03 -2.65 -9.98
C TYR A 164 -8.27 -2.45 -10.86
N TYR A 165 -9.39 -1.98 -10.31
CA TYR A 165 -10.64 -1.93 -11.09
C TYR A 165 -11.21 -0.53 -11.33
N LEU A 166 -11.18 0.41 -10.37
CA LEU A 166 -11.75 1.75 -10.61
C LEU A 166 -11.04 2.50 -11.74
N PRO A 167 -9.69 2.56 -11.80
CA PRO A 167 -9.00 3.22 -12.91
C PRO A 167 -9.34 2.59 -14.26
N CYS A 168 -9.47 1.26 -14.30
CA CYS A 168 -9.85 0.51 -15.51
C CYS A 168 -11.26 0.86 -15.98
N ILE A 169 -12.24 0.92 -15.07
CA ILE A 169 -13.62 1.33 -15.38
C ILE A 169 -13.65 2.77 -15.91
N ILE A 170 -12.98 3.69 -15.21
CA ILE A 170 -12.89 5.10 -15.61
C ILE A 170 -12.27 5.21 -17.00
N TRP A 171 -11.16 4.50 -17.24
CA TRP A 171 -10.47 4.52 -18.53
C TRP A 171 -11.32 3.96 -19.67
N LEU A 172 -12.02 2.83 -19.45
CA LEU A 172 -12.93 2.24 -20.43
C LEU A 172 -14.08 3.18 -20.79
N ARG A 173 -14.64 3.91 -19.80
CA ARG A 173 -15.71 4.90 -20.00
C ARG A 173 -15.23 6.14 -20.77
N LEU A 174 -14.02 6.63 -20.47
CA LEU A 174 -13.47 7.85 -21.08
C LEU A 174 -12.89 7.60 -22.47
N LYS A 175 -12.13 6.52 -22.67
CA LYS A 175 -11.40 6.26 -23.92
C LYS A 175 -12.14 5.39 -24.92
N LYS A 176 -13.15 4.62 -24.47
CA LYS A 176 -14.00 3.77 -25.32
C LYS A 176 -13.20 2.98 -26.38
N PRO A 177 -12.20 2.17 -25.97
CA PRO A 177 -11.40 1.41 -26.91
C PRO A 177 -12.24 0.41 -27.72
N LYS A 178 -11.70 -0.07 -28.84
CA LYS A 178 -12.34 -1.11 -29.66
C LYS A 178 -12.66 -2.33 -28.79
N ARG A 179 -13.92 -2.78 -28.81
CA ARG A 179 -14.36 -3.99 -28.10
C ARG A 179 -13.54 -5.19 -28.55
N PHE A 180 -13.17 -6.05 -27.61
CA PHE A 180 -12.28 -7.20 -27.82
C PHE A 180 -10.85 -6.86 -28.30
N GLY A 181 -10.46 -5.59 -28.31
CA GLY A 181 -9.05 -5.21 -28.48
C GLY A 181 -8.21 -5.54 -27.24
N LEU A 182 -6.90 -5.61 -27.40
CA LEU A 182 -5.96 -5.96 -26.32
C LEU A 182 -6.15 -5.08 -25.07
N SER A 183 -6.22 -3.76 -25.23
CA SER A 183 -6.45 -2.84 -24.10
C SER A 183 -7.83 -3.05 -23.46
N TRP A 184 -8.86 -3.38 -24.24
CA TRP A 184 -10.19 -3.63 -23.70
C TRP A 184 -10.20 -4.90 -22.83
N THR A 185 -9.60 -5.99 -23.34
CA THR A 185 -9.53 -7.27 -22.63
C THR A 185 -8.71 -7.16 -21.34
N ILE A 186 -7.54 -6.52 -21.38
CA ILE A 186 -6.69 -6.33 -20.18
C ILE A 186 -7.45 -5.57 -19.10
N ASN A 187 -8.12 -4.46 -19.43
CA ASN A 187 -8.87 -3.69 -18.44
C ASN A 187 -10.01 -4.53 -17.81
N TRP A 188 -10.71 -5.36 -18.58
CA TRP A 188 -11.73 -6.26 -18.03
C TRP A 188 -11.15 -7.34 -17.13
N VAL A 189 -10.01 -7.92 -17.48
CA VAL A 189 -9.30 -8.87 -16.62
C VAL A 189 -8.91 -8.19 -15.29
N CYS A 190 -8.34 -7.00 -15.34
CA CYS A 190 -8.02 -6.22 -14.13
C CYS A 190 -9.27 -5.92 -13.29
N ILE A 191 -10.42 -5.65 -13.91
CA ILE A 191 -11.69 -5.45 -13.21
C ILE A 191 -12.13 -6.72 -12.47
N ILE A 192 -12.17 -7.85 -13.17
CA ILE A 192 -12.60 -9.13 -12.58
C ILE A 192 -11.65 -9.53 -11.45
N VAL A 193 -10.34 -9.48 -11.67
CA VAL A 193 -9.33 -9.78 -10.66
C VAL A 193 -9.45 -8.82 -9.48
N GLY A 194 -9.60 -7.53 -9.72
CA GLY A 194 -9.76 -6.52 -8.68
C GLY A 194 -10.99 -6.77 -7.80
N ILE A 195 -12.14 -7.10 -8.39
CA ILE A 195 -13.36 -7.44 -7.65
C ILE A 195 -13.15 -8.71 -6.82
N LEU A 196 -12.54 -9.75 -7.39
CA LEU A 196 -12.21 -10.97 -6.66
C LEU A 196 -11.29 -10.68 -5.46
N LEU A 197 -10.27 -9.84 -5.63
CA LEU A 197 -9.38 -9.41 -4.55
C LEU A 197 -10.13 -8.66 -3.45
N THR A 198 -11.06 -7.76 -3.81
CA THR A 198 -11.88 -7.00 -2.85
C THR A 198 -12.77 -7.89 -2.00
N VAL A 199 -13.21 -9.04 -2.51
CA VAL A 199 -14.06 -9.97 -1.74
C VAL A 199 -13.22 -11.00 -0.99
N LEU A 200 -12.33 -11.70 -1.70
CA LEU A 200 -11.64 -12.87 -1.15
C LEU A 200 -10.57 -12.51 -0.14
N SER A 201 -9.83 -11.44 -0.40
CA SER A 201 -8.70 -11.10 0.46
C SER A 201 -9.10 -10.59 1.84
N PRO A 202 -10.12 -9.71 1.98
CA PRO A 202 -10.62 -9.30 3.29
C PRO A 202 -11.13 -10.46 4.12
N ILE A 203 -11.77 -11.47 3.52
CA ILE A 203 -12.17 -12.69 4.22
C ILE A 203 -10.94 -13.40 4.79
N GLY A 204 -9.90 -13.57 3.98
CA GLY A 204 -8.63 -14.17 4.40
C GLY A 204 -7.93 -13.39 5.52
N GLY A 205 -7.83 -12.07 5.37
CA GLY A 205 -7.21 -11.18 6.35
C GLY A 205 -7.98 -11.14 7.68
N MET A 206 -9.30 -10.99 7.63
CA MET A 206 -10.15 -11.05 8.83
C MET A 206 -10.03 -12.39 9.55
N TRP A 207 -10.06 -13.50 8.82
CA TRP A 207 -9.88 -14.83 9.43
C TRP A 207 -8.53 -14.95 10.13
N SER A 208 -7.46 -14.41 9.52
CA SER A 208 -6.13 -14.37 10.13
C SER A 208 -6.12 -13.54 11.42
N ILE A 209 -6.71 -12.35 11.39
CA ILE A 209 -6.83 -11.46 12.56
C ILE A 209 -7.61 -12.16 13.69
N ILE A 210 -8.78 -12.75 13.39
CA ILE A 210 -9.58 -13.45 14.39
C ILE A 210 -8.80 -14.60 15.03
N LYS A 211 -8.00 -15.33 14.25
CA LYS A 211 -7.15 -16.40 14.77
C LYS A 211 -6.07 -15.84 15.71
N SER A 212 -5.42 -14.75 15.33
CA SER A 212 -4.37 -14.11 16.13
C SER A 212 -4.92 -13.45 17.41
N VAL A 213 -6.11 -12.86 17.36
CA VAL A 213 -6.76 -12.22 18.52
C VAL A 213 -7.07 -13.24 19.63
N LYS A 214 -7.43 -14.49 19.29
CA LYS A 214 -7.72 -15.53 20.30
C LYS A 214 -6.55 -15.85 21.22
N THR A 215 -5.32 -15.61 20.76
CA THR A 215 -4.09 -15.84 21.53
C THR A 215 -3.44 -14.53 22.00
N TYR A 216 -4.01 -13.38 21.65
CA TYR A 216 -3.45 -12.08 21.94
C TYR A 216 -4.02 -11.51 23.24
N HIS A 217 -3.15 -11.12 24.15
CA HIS A 217 -3.52 -10.40 25.37
C HIS A 217 -3.18 -8.93 25.22
N PHE A 218 -4.19 -8.08 25.38
CA PHE A 218 -4.02 -6.64 25.27
C PHE A 218 -3.20 -6.09 26.45
N TYR A 219 -2.15 -5.32 26.13
CA TYR A 219 -1.39 -4.49 27.08
C TYR A 219 -0.78 -5.23 28.29
N GLN A 220 -0.30 -6.46 28.08
CA GLN A 220 0.49 -7.22 29.06
C GLN A 220 1.98 -7.15 28.76
#